data_AF-U6LDQ2-F1
#
_entry.id   AF-U6LDQ2-F1
#
_cell.length_a   1.000
_cell.length_b   1.000
_cell.length_c   1.000
_cell.angle_alpha   90.00
_cell.angle_beta   90.00
_cell.angle_gamma   90.00
#
_symmetry.space_group_name_H-M   'P 1'
#
loop_
_entity.id
_entity.type
_entity.pdbx_description
1 polymer ?
#
loop_
_entity_poly.entity_id
_entity_poly.type
_entity_poly.pdbx_seq_one_letter_code
_entity_poly.pdbx_strand_id
1 'polypeptide(L)'
;MKMDHHCPWVNNCIGSMNQKYFFLFLTYMALSCLSNIGIIFSGVGRFLIASTERKNLFIEQWTSTYPGWLAPFLLAACLLIDVVFLLITLDFLAEQWEALETNATLVETYRNTHGRKTTLWEHSVAVFGRQWWLWWLPVPPRIAPNWTDPELKDESPRKDEGFPGAARELPEFVHDYPPKTTKKLD
;
A
#
# COMPACT_ATOMS: atom_id res chain seq x y z
N MET A 1 20.55 0.18 3.19
CA MET A 1 19.36 -0.70 3.06
C MET A 1 18.25 0.15 2.48
N LYS A 2 17.61 -0.28 1.37
CA LYS A 2 16.55 0.51 0.73
C LYS A 2 15.26 0.35 1.53
N MET A 3 15.03 1.31 2.42
CA MET A 3 13.85 1.42 3.27
C MET A 3 12.85 2.34 2.60
N ASP A 4 11.58 1.99 2.65
CA ASP A 4 10.49 2.83 2.17
C ASP A 4 9.87 3.60 3.33
N HIS A 5 9.27 2.90 4.30
CA HIS A 5 8.69 3.53 5.48
C HIS A 5 8.51 2.53 6.63
N HIS A 6 8.22 3.02 7.84
CA HIS A 6 7.72 2.18 8.92
C HIS A 6 6.19 2.21 8.90
N CYS A 7 5.56 1.06 8.70
CA CYS A 7 4.11 0.96 8.62
C CYS A 7 3.56 0.42 9.96
N PRO A 8 2.91 1.28 10.77
CA PRO A 8 2.35 0.84 12.05
C PRO A 8 1.23 -0.19 11.88
N TRP A 9 0.54 -0.18 10.73
CA TRP A 9 -0.57 -1.08 10.42
C TRP A 9 -0.16 -2.55 10.29
N VAL A 10 1.07 -2.80 9.83
CA VAL A 10 1.65 -4.15 9.79
C VAL A 10 2.70 -4.37 10.87
N ASN A 11 2.87 -3.39 11.77
CA ASN A 11 3.89 -3.38 12.83
C ASN A 11 5.28 -3.78 12.32
N ASN A 12 5.65 -3.30 11.14
CA ASN A 12 6.89 -3.68 10.47
C ASN A 12 7.39 -2.56 9.55
N CYS A 13 8.69 -2.54 9.29
CA CYS A 13 9.26 -1.68 8.28
C CYS A 13 9.04 -2.26 6.88
N ILE A 14 8.69 -1.41 5.93
CA ILE A 14 8.57 -1.73 4.51
C ILE A 14 9.85 -1.30 3.80
N GLY A 15 10.38 -2.18 2.95
CA GLY A 15 11.58 -1.94 2.15
C GLY A 15 11.81 -3.06 1.14
N SER A 16 12.99 -3.11 0.54
CA SER A 16 13.29 -4.03 -0.58
C SER A 16 13.02 -5.51 -0.31
N MET A 17 13.09 -5.96 0.95
CA MET A 17 12.88 -7.37 1.32
C MET A 17 11.41 -7.78 1.41
N ASN A 18 10.49 -6.84 1.59
CA ASN A 18 9.07 -7.13 1.79
C ASN A 18 8.11 -6.24 0.99
N GLN A 19 8.63 -5.39 0.12
CA GLN A 19 7.84 -4.56 -0.80
C GLN A 19 6.85 -5.39 -1.62
N LYS A 20 7.28 -6.54 -2.17
CA LYS A 20 6.39 -7.48 -2.87
C LYS A 20 5.19 -7.89 -2.01
N TYR A 21 5.44 -8.29 -0.76
CA TYR A 21 4.38 -8.76 0.13
C TYR A 21 3.42 -7.64 0.52
N PHE A 22 3.95 -6.43 0.74
CA PHE A 22 3.14 -5.27 1.07
C PHE A 22 2.24 -4.85 -0.11
N PHE A 23 2.78 -4.81 -1.33
CA PHE A 23 2.00 -4.56 -2.54
C PHE A 23 0.87 -5.59 -2.74
N LEU A 24 1.19 -6.88 -2.57
CA LEU A 24 0.19 -7.96 -2.67
C LEU A 24 -0.87 -7.87 -1.57
N PHE A 25 -0.46 -7.55 -0.34
CA PHE A 25 -1.38 -7.33 0.78
C PHE A 25 -2.39 -6.23 0.45
N LEU A 26 -1.93 -5.06 -0.02
CA LEU A 26 -2.80 -3.95 -0.43
C LEU A 26 -3.74 -4.35 -1.57
N THR A 27 -3.21 -5.04 -2.59
CA THR A 27 -4.02 -5.50 -3.73
C THR A 27 -5.14 -6.46 -3.29
N TYR A 28 -4.83 -7.46 -2.46
CA TYR A 28 -5.85 -8.39 -1.97
C TYR A 28 -6.84 -7.75 -1.01
N MET A 29 -6.40 -6.78 -0.19
CA MET A 29 -7.29 -6.02 0.66
C MET A 29 -8.31 -5.24 -0.18
N ALA A 30 -7.85 -4.53 -1.21
CA ALA A 30 -8.74 -3.81 -2.14
C ALA A 30 -9.73 -4.76 -2.84
N LEU A 31 -9.26 -5.92 -3.33
CA LEU A 31 -10.13 -6.94 -3.93
C LEU A 31 -11.15 -7.50 -2.94
N SER A 32 -10.77 -7.68 -1.67
CA SER A 32 -11.67 -8.14 -0.62
C SER A 32 -12.77 -7.12 -0.35
N CYS A 33 -12.43 -5.82 -0.22
CA CYS A 33 -13.41 -4.75 -0.07
C CYS A 33 -14.37 -4.69 -1.27
N LEU A 34 -13.85 -4.73 -2.50
CA LEU A 34 -14.68 -4.74 -3.72
C LEU A 34 -15.60 -5.96 -3.77
N SER A 35 -15.11 -7.13 -3.38
CA SER A 35 -15.91 -8.35 -3.33
C SER A 35 -17.04 -8.26 -2.30
N ASN A 36 -16.75 -7.74 -1.10
CA ASN A 36 -17.75 -7.57 -0.05
C ASN A 36 -18.84 -6.56 -0.47
N ILE A 37 -18.43 -5.43 -1.03
CA ILE A 37 -19.32 -4.43 -1.61
C ILE A 37 -20.22 -5.08 -2.69
N GLY A 38 -19.63 -5.86 -3.60
CA GLY A 38 -20.38 -6.59 -4.62
C GLY A 38 -21.40 -7.58 -4.05
N ILE A 39 -21.04 -8.31 -2.99
CA ILE A 39 -21.95 -9.22 -2.27
C ILE A 39 -23.12 -8.45 -1.66
N ILE A 40 -22.86 -7.34 -0.97
CA ILE A 40 -23.89 -6.47 -0.38
C ILE A 40 -24.85 -5.98 -1.46
N PHE A 41 -24.35 -5.39 -2.54
CA PHE A 41 -25.18 -4.91 -3.64
C PHE A 41 -25.98 -6.03 -4.31
N SER A 42 -25.37 -7.21 -4.51
CA SER A 42 -26.07 -8.37 -5.07
C SER A 42 -27.18 -8.87 -4.15
N GLY A 43 -26.95 -8.88 -2.83
CA GLY A 43 -27.93 -9.28 -1.82
C GLY A 43 -29.10 -8.31 -1.74
N VAL A 44 -28.82 -7.00 -1.71
CA VAL A 44 -29.84 -5.95 -1.76
C VAL A 44 -30.62 -6.03 -3.07
N GLY A 45 -29.94 -6.17 -4.22
CA GLY A 45 -30.58 -6.32 -5.52
C GLY A 45 -31.53 -7.52 -5.56
N ARG A 46 -31.08 -8.69 -5.08
CA ARG A 46 -31.92 -9.90 -4.94
C ARG A 46 -33.11 -9.68 -4.03
N PHE A 47 -32.93 -8.97 -2.91
CA PHE A 47 -34.02 -8.64 -2.00
C PHE A 47 -35.05 -7.72 -2.68
N LEU A 48 -34.61 -6.69 -3.41
CA LEU A 48 -35.49 -5.74 -4.09
C LEU A 48 -36.36 -6.41 -5.17
N ILE A 49 -35.80 -7.36 -5.93
CA ILE A 49 -36.55 -8.10 -6.98
C ILE A 49 -37.34 -9.29 -6.44
N ALA A 50 -37.16 -9.67 -5.17
CA ALA A 50 -37.90 -10.78 -4.58
C ALA A 50 -39.41 -10.51 -4.52
N SER A 51 -40.20 -11.58 -4.60
CA SER A 51 -41.64 -11.53 -4.40
C SER A 51 -42.00 -11.07 -2.99
N THR A 52 -43.17 -10.45 -2.82
CA THR A 52 -43.66 -9.97 -1.52
C THR A 52 -43.66 -11.07 -0.46
N GLU A 53 -44.11 -12.28 -0.81
CA GLU A 53 -44.04 -13.47 0.05
C GLU A 53 -42.62 -13.74 0.57
N ARG A 54 -41.61 -13.75 -0.32
CA ARG A 54 -40.22 -14.00 0.08
C ARG A 54 -39.63 -12.89 0.94
N LYS A 55 -39.99 -11.63 0.66
CA LYS A 55 -39.59 -10.49 1.49
C LYS A 55 -40.16 -10.60 2.90
N ASN A 56 -41.45 -10.93 3.01
CA ASN A 56 -42.14 -11.06 4.30
C ASN A 56 -41.55 -12.22 5.12
N LEU A 57 -41.30 -13.38 4.50
CA LEU A 57 -40.64 -14.50 5.17
C LEU A 57 -39.26 -14.13 5.71
N PHE A 58 -38.46 -13.40 4.92
CA PHE A 58 -37.14 -12.93 5.38
C PHE A 58 -37.24 -11.95 6.55
N ILE A 59 -38.17 -10.99 6.46
CA ILE A 59 -38.40 -9.99 7.52
C ILE A 59 -38.90 -10.68 8.79
N GLU A 60 -39.87 -11.58 8.70
CA GLU A 60 -40.41 -12.33 9.83
C GLU A 60 -39.32 -13.18 10.49
N GLN A 61 -38.54 -13.92 9.69
CA GLN A 61 -37.41 -14.71 10.18
C GLN A 61 -36.40 -13.85 10.95
N TRP A 62 -36.02 -12.68 10.42
CA TRP A 62 -35.10 -11.76 11.10
C TRP A 62 -35.72 -11.18 12.38
N THR A 63 -36.94 -10.65 12.27
CA THR A 63 -37.66 -9.98 13.36
C THR A 63 -38.05 -10.91 14.50
N SER A 64 -38.05 -12.23 14.27
CA SER A 64 -38.21 -13.24 15.33
C SER A 64 -37.09 -13.22 16.37
N THR A 65 -35.90 -12.77 15.98
CA THR A 65 -34.68 -12.82 16.82
C THR A 65 -34.10 -11.42 17.09
N TYR A 66 -34.17 -10.50 16.11
CA TYR A 66 -33.50 -9.21 16.15
C TYR A 66 -34.44 -8.06 15.74
N PRO A 67 -34.22 -6.81 16.21
CA PRO A 67 -35.05 -5.70 15.80
C PRO A 67 -34.88 -5.40 14.30
N GLY A 68 -35.97 -5.01 13.63
CA GLY A 68 -35.99 -4.81 12.16
C GLY A 68 -35.05 -3.73 11.65
N TRP A 69 -34.76 -2.69 12.45
CA TRP A 69 -33.82 -1.62 12.08
C TRP A 69 -32.36 -2.08 12.06
N LEU A 70 -32.03 -3.20 12.72
CA LEU A 70 -30.65 -3.63 12.90
C LEU A 70 -30.03 -4.13 11.60
N ALA A 71 -30.77 -4.89 10.78
CA ALA A 71 -30.26 -5.39 9.49
C ALA A 71 -29.78 -4.27 8.55
N PRO A 72 -30.61 -3.25 8.20
CA PRO A 72 -30.16 -2.17 7.34
C PRO A 72 -29.08 -1.31 7.99
N PHE A 73 -29.09 -1.15 9.32
CA PHE A 73 -28.02 -0.44 10.04
C PHE A 73 -26.68 -1.17 9.91
N LEU A 74 -26.64 -2.48 10.15
CA LEU A 74 -25.42 -3.29 10.02
C LEU A 74 -24.92 -3.32 8.57
N LEU A 75 -25.82 -3.45 7.59
CA LEU A 75 -25.43 -3.38 6.18
C LEU A 75 -24.83 -2.02 5.80
N ALA A 76 -25.42 -0.92 6.27
CA ALA A 76 -24.89 0.42 6.04
C ALA A 76 -23.53 0.62 6.74
N ALA A 77 -23.38 0.13 7.97
CA ALA A 77 -22.12 0.18 8.70
C ALA A 77 -21.02 -0.64 8.01
N CYS A 78 -21.31 -1.87 7.58
CA CYS A 78 -20.38 -2.70 6.81
C CYS A 78 -19.95 -2.00 5.52
N LEU A 79 -20.91 -1.48 4.75
CA LEU A 79 -20.62 -0.75 3.51
C LEU A 79 -19.75 0.48 3.75
N LEU A 80 -20.04 1.25 4.81
CA LEU A 80 -19.22 2.42 5.17
C LEU A 80 -17.78 2.01 5.50
N ILE A 81 -17.61 0.94 6.30
CA ILE A 81 -16.29 0.42 6.66
C ILE A 81 -15.55 -0.04 5.41
N ASP A 82 -16.18 -0.82 4.53
CA ASP A 82 -15.56 -1.30 3.29
C ASP A 82 -15.13 -0.14 2.39
N VAL A 83 -15.96 0.90 2.26
CA VAL A 83 -15.63 2.08 1.44
C VAL A 83 -14.45 2.84 2.03
N VAL A 84 -14.45 3.10 3.34
CA VAL A 84 -13.34 3.81 4.00
C VAL A 84 -12.04 3.01 3.87
N PHE A 85 -12.07 1.71 4.14
CA PHE A 85 -10.91 0.84 4.00
C PHE A 85 -10.43 0.76 2.56
N LEU A 86 -11.35 0.70 1.59
CA LEU A 86 -11.00 0.68 0.17
C LEU A 86 -10.29 1.98 -0.22
N LEU A 87 -10.80 3.15 0.18
CA LEU A 87 -10.17 4.43 -0.14
C LEU A 87 -8.75 4.53 0.44
N ILE A 88 -8.57 4.18 1.71
CA ILE A 88 -7.25 4.18 2.36
C ILE A 88 -6.31 3.17 1.70
N THR A 89 -6.81 1.99 1.35
CA THR A 89 -6.00 0.94 0.69
C THR A 89 -5.58 1.38 -0.71
N LEU A 90 -6.47 2.04 -1.46
CA LEU A 90 -6.18 2.55 -2.80
C LEU A 90 -5.14 3.68 -2.77
N ASP A 91 -5.19 4.54 -1.75
CA ASP A 91 -4.19 5.58 -1.53
C ASP A 91 -2.78 4.97 -1.35
N PHE A 92 -2.63 4.02 -0.41
CA PHE A 92 -1.36 3.31 -0.24
C PHE A 92 -0.94 2.50 -1.48
N LEU A 93 -1.89 1.92 -2.21
CA LEU A 93 -1.58 1.18 -3.43
C LEU A 93 -1.09 2.10 -4.54
N ALA A 94 -1.64 3.31 -4.63
CA ALA A 94 -1.19 4.34 -5.57
C ALA A 94 0.25 4.78 -5.26
N GLU A 95 0.58 5.01 -3.99
CA GLU A 95 1.97 5.30 -3.57
C GLU A 95 2.94 4.17 -3.96
N GLN A 96 2.56 2.91 -3.71
CA GLN A 96 3.40 1.77 -4.08
C GLN A 96 3.52 1.59 -5.60
N TRP A 97 2.48 1.95 -6.36
CA TRP A 97 2.51 1.94 -7.82
C TRP A 97 3.44 3.03 -8.36
N GLU A 98 3.35 4.25 -7.84
CA GLU A 98 4.25 5.34 -8.21
C GLU A 98 5.71 5.00 -7.86
N ALA A 99 5.97 4.37 -6.72
CA ALA A 99 7.30 3.90 -6.35
C ALA A 99 7.84 2.86 -7.37
N LEU A 100 6.97 2.01 -7.92
CA LEU A 100 7.34 1.08 -8.99
C LEU A 100 7.69 1.81 -10.30
N GLU A 101 6.94 2.85 -10.67
CA GLU A 101 7.17 3.64 -11.89
C GLU A 101 8.42 4.52 -11.82
N THR A 102 8.60 5.22 -10.70
CA THR A 102 9.65 6.24 -10.54
C THR A 102 11.00 5.66 -10.11
N ASN A 103 11.06 4.38 -9.71
CA ASN A 103 12.22 3.75 -9.08
C ASN A 103 12.70 4.45 -7.79
N ALA A 104 11.85 5.29 -7.18
CA ALA A 104 12.15 6.03 -5.96
C ALA A 104 11.30 5.51 -4.79
N THR A 105 11.91 5.31 -3.62
CA THR A 105 11.14 5.13 -2.38
C THR A 105 10.71 6.48 -1.81
N LEU A 106 9.75 6.48 -0.88
CA LEU A 106 9.32 7.70 -0.20
C LEU A 106 10.49 8.42 0.49
N VAL A 107 11.39 7.66 1.14
CA VAL A 107 12.63 8.21 1.75
C VAL A 107 13.55 8.83 0.70
N GLU A 108 13.72 8.19 -0.46
CA GLU A 108 14.55 8.70 -1.56
C GLU A 108 13.98 10.04 -2.06
N THR A 109 12.66 10.13 -2.23
CA THR A 109 11.94 11.37 -2.56
C THR A 109 12.18 12.46 -1.51
N TYR A 110 12.01 12.17 -0.22
CA TYR A 110 12.26 13.15 0.86
C TYR A 110 13.71 13.61 0.95
N ARG A 111 14.67 12.75 0.58
CA ARG A 111 16.10 13.05 0.60
C ARG A 111 16.60 13.69 -0.70
N ASN A 112 15.72 13.95 -1.67
CA ASN A 112 16.06 14.41 -3.02
C ASN A 112 17.16 13.52 -3.65
N THR A 113 17.00 12.21 -3.48
CA THR A 113 17.89 11.19 -4.01
C THR A 113 17.09 10.22 -4.85
N HIS A 114 17.73 9.55 -5.81
CA HIS A 114 17.10 8.47 -6.55
C HIS A 114 18.06 7.30 -6.75
N GLY A 115 17.50 6.10 -6.88
CA GLY A 115 18.25 4.94 -7.36
C GLY A 115 18.60 5.04 -8.84
N ARG A 116 19.26 4.02 -9.39
CA ARG A 116 19.52 3.96 -10.84
C ARG A 116 18.19 3.97 -11.60
N LYS A 117 18.02 4.88 -12.56
CA LYS A 117 16.85 4.87 -13.46
C LYS A 117 16.84 3.56 -14.25
N THR A 118 15.80 2.76 -14.10
CA THR A 118 15.57 1.54 -14.87
C THR A 118 14.18 1.58 -15.51
N THR A 119 13.89 0.67 -16.43
CA THR A 119 12.53 0.56 -16.98
C THR A 119 11.57 0.00 -15.91
N LEU A 120 10.28 0.33 -16.01
CA LEU A 120 9.24 -0.23 -15.14
C LEU A 120 9.32 -1.77 -15.05
N TRP A 121 9.60 -2.41 -16.19
CA TRP A 121 9.72 -3.86 -16.28
C TRP A 121 10.92 -4.39 -15.49
N GLU A 122 12.09 -3.78 -15.63
CA GLU A 122 13.29 -4.19 -14.90
C GLU A 122 13.09 -4.04 -13.39
N HIS A 123 12.46 -2.95 -12.96
CA HIS A 123 12.14 -2.73 -11.56
C HIS A 123 11.10 -3.72 -11.04
N SER A 124 10.03 -3.95 -11.80
CA SER A 124 9.01 -4.94 -11.47
C SER A 124 9.62 -6.34 -11.37
N VAL A 125 10.53 -6.71 -12.26
CA VAL A 125 11.27 -7.97 -12.16
C VAL A 125 12.15 -7.99 -10.91
N ALA A 126 12.79 -6.89 -10.52
CA ALA A 126 13.59 -6.80 -9.31
C ALA A 126 12.75 -7.00 -8.03
N VAL A 127 11.52 -6.47 -7.99
CA VAL A 127 10.60 -6.58 -6.84
C VAL A 127 9.85 -7.93 -6.82
N PHE A 128 9.24 -8.33 -7.94
CA PHE A 128 8.34 -9.47 -8.01
C PHE A 128 9.02 -10.78 -8.46
N GLY A 129 10.19 -10.68 -9.08
CA GLY A 129 10.97 -11.81 -9.60
C GLY A 129 10.85 -11.99 -11.12
N ARG A 130 11.70 -12.84 -11.70
CA ARG A 130 11.67 -13.14 -13.15
C ARG A 130 10.44 -13.94 -13.62
N GLN A 131 9.84 -14.73 -12.74
CA GLN A 131 8.72 -15.60 -13.06
C GLN A 131 7.41 -14.83 -12.87
N TRP A 132 6.90 -14.24 -13.95
CA TRP A 132 5.71 -13.37 -13.93
C TRP A 132 4.45 -14.05 -13.38
N TRP A 133 4.30 -15.37 -13.56
CA TRP A 133 3.15 -16.11 -13.02
C TRP A 133 3.17 -16.26 -11.49
N LEU A 134 4.31 -16.03 -10.83
CA LEU A 134 4.43 -16.01 -9.37
C LEU A 134 4.29 -14.60 -8.77
N TRP A 135 4.04 -13.58 -9.61
CA TRP A 135 3.92 -12.21 -9.14
C TRP A 135 2.75 -12.06 -8.18
N TRP A 136 1.61 -12.66 -8.54
CA TRP A 136 0.38 -12.70 -7.75
C TRP A 136 0.35 -13.81 -6.70
N LEU A 137 1.51 -14.26 -6.22
CA LEU A 137 1.59 -15.20 -5.11
C LEU A 137 2.56 -14.65 -4.07
N PRO A 138 2.26 -14.80 -2.76
CA PRO A 138 3.13 -14.37 -1.67
C PRO A 138 4.30 -15.36 -1.50
N VAL A 139 5.04 -15.61 -2.58
CA VAL A 139 6.25 -16.43 -2.61
C VAL A 139 7.47 -15.53 -2.75
N PRO A 140 8.58 -15.81 -2.04
CA PRO A 140 9.80 -15.02 -2.15
C PRO A 140 10.30 -14.96 -3.60
N PRO A 141 10.63 -13.76 -4.13
CA PRO A 141 11.27 -13.66 -5.43
C PRO A 141 12.65 -14.32 -5.35
N ARG A 142 13.03 -15.09 -6.38
CA ARG A 142 14.36 -15.71 -6.49
C ARG A 142 15.39 -14.70 -7.01
N ILE A 143 15.45 -13.52 -6.40
CA ILE A 143 16.38 -12.44 -6.71
C ILE A 143 16.87 -11.87 -5.38
N ALA A 144 18.19 -11.81 -5.20
CA ALA A 144 18.77 -11.13 -4.05
C ALA A 144 18.71 -9.62 -4.29
N PRO A 145 18.32 -8.80 -3.28
CA PRO A 145 18.34 -7.36 -3.43
C PRO A 145 19.77 -6.87 -3.68
N ASN A 146 19.92 -5.89 -4.57
CA ASN A 146 21.20 -5.22 -4.75
C ASN A 146 21.39 -4.15 -3.66
N TRP A 147 22.24 -4.44 -2.67
CA TRP A 147 22.53 -3.50 -1.58
C TRP A 147 23.53 -2.40 -1.95
N THR A 148 24.13 -2.51 -3.13
CA THR A 148 25.17 -1.59 -3.62
C THR A 148 24.65 -0.63 -4.66
N ASP A 149 23.33 -0.55 -4.86
CA ASP A 149 22.74 0.43 -5.75
C ASP A 149 23.12 1.86 -5.29
N PRO A 150 23.66 2.70 -6.19
CA PRO A 150 24.10 4.03 -5.83
C PRO A 150 22.89 4.95 -5.55
N GLU A 151 22.95 5.70 -4.45
CA GLU A 151 22.06 6.83 -4.18
C GLU A 151 22.60 8.07 -4.91
N LEU A 152 21.93 8.48 -5.98
CA LEU A 152 22.29 9.68 -6.75
C LEU A 152 21.49 10.87 -6.21
N LYS A 153 22.14 12.02 -5.98
CA LYS A 153 21.45 13.25 -5.56
C LYS A 153 20.88 13.98 -6.78
N ASP A 154 19.67 14.51 -6.66
CA ASP A 154 19.12 15.42 -7.65
C ASP A 154 19.86 16.77 -7.59
N GLU A 155 20.44 17.22 -8.71
CA GLU A 155 21.25 18.45 -8.79
C GLU A 155 20.41 19.75 -8.71
N SER A 156 19.08 19.65 -8.74
CA SER A 156 18.16 20.78 -8.60
C SER A 156 17.01 20.42 -7.67
N PRO A 157 16.61 21.28 -6.70
CA PRO A 157 15.39 21.08 -5.94
C PRO A 157 14.23 20.97 -6.92
N ARG A 158 13.55 19.82 -6.93
CA ARG A 158 12.33 19.66 -7.71
C ARG A 158 11.32 20.61 -7.09
N LYS A 159 10.84 21.59 -7.88
CA LYS A 159 9.83 22.55 -7.41
C LYS A 159 8.73 21.77 -6.71
N ASP A 160 8.51 22.14 -5.46
CA ASP A 160 7.59 21.51 -4.53
C ASP A 160 6.16 21.59 -5.11
N GLU A 161 5.79 20.62 -5.94
CA GLU A 161 4.38 20.33 -6.23
C GLU A 161 3.88 19.55 -5.01
N GLY A 162 3.68 20.30 -3.93
CA GLY A 162 3.52 19.79 -2.59
C GLY A 162 2.31 18.89 -2.40
N PHE A 163 2.53 17.80 -1.68
CA PHE A 163 1.51 17.16 -0.88
C PHE A 163 0.95 18.21 0.11
N PRO A 164 -0.37 18.47 0.15
CA PRO A 164 -0.93 19.41 1.10
C PRO A 164 -0.86 18.80 2.51
N GLY A 165 0.19 19.12 3.27
CA GLY A 165 0.26 18.82 4.70
C GLY A 165 1.64 18.60 5.33
N ALA A 166 2.73 18.48 4.57
CA ALA A 166 4.02 18.06 5.11
C ALA A 166 5.09 19.17 5.07
N ALA A 167 4.83 20.31 5.71
CA ALA A 167 5.87 21.28 6.04
C ALA A 167 5.99 21.40 7.56
N ARG A 168 6.82 20.53 8.15
CA ARG A 168 7.49 20.84 9.41
C ARG A 168 8.97 20.63 9.17
N GLU A 169 9.67 21.74 8.97
CA GLU A 169 11.11 21.79 8.79
C GLU A 169 11.79 20.98 9.90
N LEU A 170 12.51 19.92 9.51
CA LEU A 170 13.41 19.22 10.41
C LEU A 170 14.68 20.08 10.55
N PRO A 171 15.10 20.45 11.77
CA PRO A 171 16.32 21.23 11.96
C PRO A 171 17.53 20.44 11.46
N GLU A 172 18.43 21.14 10.77
CA GLU A 172 19.69 20.59 10.27
C GLU A 172 20.52 19.98 11.42
N PHE A 173 20.62 18.65 11.44
CA PHE A 173 21.57 17.95 12.30
C PHE A 173 22.95 18.02 11.65
N VAL A 174 23.77 18.98 12.08
CA VAL A 174 25.18 19.09 11.73
C VAL A 174 25.92 17.86 12.28
N HIS A 175 26.18 16.88 11.43
CA HIS A 175 27.08 15.77 11.76
C HIS A 175 28.53 16.20 11.53
N ASP A 176 29.14 16.71 12.59
CA ASP A 176 30.58 16.97 12.66
C ASP A 176 31.31 15.62 12.84
N TYR A 177 31.76 15.02 11.73
CA TYR A 177 32.65 13.87 11.77
C TYR A 177 34.10 14.34 11.58
N PRO A 178 35.02 14.03 12.52
CA PRO A 178 36.42 14.38 12.34
C PRO A 178 37.07 13.56 11.21
N PRO A 179 38.02 14.14 10.46
CA PRO A 179 38.67 13.46 9.35
C PRO A 179 39.51 12.28 9.86
N LYS A 180 39.36 11.12 9.21
CA LYS A 180 40.17 9.92 9.48
C LYS A 180 41.63 10.18 9.12
N THR A 181 42.49 10.29 10.13
CA THR A 181 43.94 10.28 9.96
C THR A 181 44.40 8.91 9.49
N THR A 182 44.94 8.83 8.27
CA THR A 182 45.66 7.66 7.76
C THR A 182 47.02 7.56 8.47
N LYS A 183 47.17 6.60 9.39
CA LYS A 183 48.50 6.19 9.86
C LYS A 183 49.13 5.35 8.76
N LYS A 184 50.23 5.83 8.17
CA LYS A 184 51.19 4.98 7.47
C LYS A 184 51.83 4.04 8.49
N LEU A 185 51.80 2.75 8.20
CA LEU A 185 52.60 1.74 8.88
C LEU A 185 54.01 1.82 8.27
N ASP A 186 54.98 2.19 9.09
CA ASP A 186 56.40 1.91 8.88
C ASP A 186 56.75 0.59 9.59
#